data_AF-A0A2N0YZZ6-F1
#
_entry.id   AF-A0A2N0YZZ6-F1
#
_cell.length_a   1.000
_cell.length_b   1.000
_cell.length_c   1.000
_cell.angle_alpha   90.00
_cell.angle_beta   90.00
_cell.angle_gamma   90.00
#
_symmetry.space_group_name_H-M   'P 1'
#
loop_
_entity.id
_entity.type
_entity.pdbx_description
1 polymer ?
#
loop_
_entity_poly.entity_id
_entity_poly.type
_entity_poly.pdbx_seq_one_letter_code
_entity_poly.pdbx_strand_id
1 'polypeptide(L)'
;MKKKLLISGLVGVLLLGILIGYYAGREGFIIKIKNNSDTTISNLYITYTQAPQDKKILKIDSNAKYSINIIPDKSVDEGEMRLYYFDNNGKKHQITLVGYFEKGYIGRVSVTIKSINENGEMKFKVNSNN
;
A
#
# COMPACT_ATOMS: atom_id res chain seq x y z
N MET A 1 13.44 -29.12 -39.16
CA MET A 1 12.17 -28.46 -38.77
C MET A 1 11.68 -28.89 -37.39
N LYS A 2 11.58 -30.19 -37.08
CA LYS A 2 11.12 -30.70 -35.76
C LYS A 2 11.90 -30.17 -34.54
N LYS A 3 13.24 -30.09 -34.60
CA LYS A 3 14.06 -29.49 -33.52
C LYS A 3 13.82 -27.99 -33.30
N LYS A 4 13.59 -27.22 -34.37
CA LYS A 4 13.29 -25.77 -34.28
C LYS A 4 11.89 -25.53 -33.68
N LEU A 5 10.92 -26.40 -34.00
CA LEU A 5 9.58 -26.39 -33.40
C LEU A 5 9.61 -26.75 -31.90
N LEU A 6 10.43 -27.73 -31.50
CA LEU A 6 10.63 -28.08 -30.09
C LEU A 6 11.25 -26.93 -29.28
N ILE A 7 12.29 -26.27 -29.81
CA ILE A 7 12.93 -25.12 -29.16
C ILE A 7 11.94 -23.96 -29.06
N SER A 8 11.19 -23.67 -30.13
CA SER A 8 10.16 -22.64 -30.12
C SER A 8 9.06 -22.90 -29.08
N GLY A 9 8.63 -24.17 -28.93
CA GLY A 9 7.66 -24.56 -27.91
C GLY A 9 8.19 -24.36 -26.48
N LEU A 10 9.46 -24.73 -26.24
CA LEU A 10 10.10 -24.56 -24.94
C LEU A 10 10.19 -23.08 -24.52
N VAL A 11 10.58 -22.21 -25.46
CA VAL A 11 10.64 -20.75 -25.22
C VAL A 11 9.24 -20.19 -24.94
N GLY A 12 8.22 -20.65 -25.66
CA GLY A 12 6.83 -20.24 -25.42
C GLY A 12 6.34 -20.58 -24.00
N VAL A 13 6.61 -21.81 -23.52
CA VAL A 13 6.23 -22.23 -22.16
C VAL A 13 6.99 -21.44 -21.09
N LEU A 14 8.28 -21.16 -21.33
CA LEU A 14 9.09 -20.36 -20.41
C LEU A 14 8.56 -18.92 -20.28
N LEU A 15 8.21 -18.30 -21.40
CA LEU A 15 7.61 -16.96 -21.42
C LEU A 15 6.23 -16.95 -20.74
N LEU A 16 5.42 -17.98 -20.95
CA LEU A 16 4.12 -18.12 -20.28
C LEU A 16 4.29 -18.25 -18.75
N GLY A 17 5.28 -19.04 -18.30
CA GLY A 17 5.58 -19.20 -16.87
C GLY A 17 6.03 -17.89 -16.22
N ILE A 18 6.86 -17.09 -16.91
CA ILE A 18 7.26 -15.75 -16.46
C ILE A 18 6.04 -14.83 -16.39
N LEU A 19 5.15 -14.88 -17.38
CA LEU A 19 3.95 -14.05 -17.41
C LEU A 19 3.00 -14.39 -16.25
N ILE A 20 2.71 -15.68 -16.04
CA ILE A 20 1.86 -16.16 -14.95
C ILE A 20 2.48 -15.78 -13.60
N GLY A 21 3.80 -15.97 -13.43
CA GLY A 21 4.51 -15.56 -12.22
C GLY A 21 4.48 -14.04 -11.96
N TYR A 22 4.44 -13.22 -13.01
CA TYR A 22 4.34 -11.76 -12.88
C TYR A 22 2.96 -11.26 -12.41
N TYR A 23 1.90 -12.01 -12.73
CA TYR A 23 0.54 -11.72 -12.30
C TYR A 23 0.16 -12.42 -10.99
N ALA A 24 0.76 -13.59 -10.70
CA ALA A 24 0.58 -14.30 -9.44
C ALA A 24 1.22 -13.50 -8.29
N GLY A 25 0.40 -13.10 -7.31
CA GLY A 25 0.88 -12.41 -6.10
C GLY A 25 0.69 -10.89 -6.06
N ARG A 26 -0.14 -10.33 -6.93
CA ARG A 26 -0.50 -8.90 -6.89
C ARG A 26 -1.67 -8.54 -5.98
N GLU A 27 -2.15 -9.47 -5.16
CA GLU A 27 -3.27 -9.20 -4.25
C GLU A 27 -2.93 -8.09 -3.24
N GLY A 28 -3.93 -7.26 -2.93
CA GLY A 28 -3.85 -6.22 -1.93
C GLY A 28 -3.49 -4.83 -2.45
N PHE A 29 -3.08 -3.98 -1.52
CA PHE A 29 -2.89 -2.55 -1.74
C PHE A 29 -1.42 -2.18 -1.58
N ILE A 30 -0.83 -1.66 -2.65
CA ILE A 30 0.49 -1.02 -2.57
C ILE A 30 0.28 0.42 -2.13
N ILE A 31 0.71 0.73 -0.91
CA ILE A 31 0.60 2.04 -0.30
C ILE A 31 1.98 2.69 -0.30
N LYS A 32 2.11 3.79 -1.04
CA LYS A 32 3.34 4.58 -1.12
C LYS A 32 3.14 5.88 -0.37
N ILE A 33 3.94 6.09 0.66
CA ILE A 33 3.91 7.29 1.50
C ILE A 33 5.16 8.11 1.21
N LYS A 34 4.99 9.38 0.87
CA LYS A 34 6.07 10.34 0.72
C LYS A 34 5.99 11.35 1.86
N ASN A 35 7.05 11.44 2.65
CA ASN A 35 7.24 12.50 3.62
C ASN A 35 7.91 13.68 2.91
N ASN A 36 7.20 14.78 2.67
CA ASN A 36 7.79 16.03 2.14
C ASN A 36 8.11 17.03 3.25
N SER A 37 7.96 16.65 4.53
CA SER A 37 8.30 17.53 5.64
C SER A 37 9.76 17.40 6.03
N ASP A 38 10.22 18.37 6.82
CA ASP A 38 11.57 18.43 7.37
C ASP A 38 11.74 17.57 8.64
N THR A 39 10.70 16.82 9.03
CA THR A 39 10.66 16.02 10.26
C THR A 39 10.53 14.54 9.95
N THR A 40 11.19 13.70 10.74
CA THR A 40 11.01 12.24 10.69
C THR A 40 9.68 11.83 11.31
N ILE A 41 9.00 10.84 10.71
CA ILE A 41 7.69 10.37 11.17
C ILE A 41 7.77 8.90 11.61
N SER A 42 7.23 8.56 12.79
CA SER A 42 7.28 7.19 13.36
C SER A 42 5.97 6.70 13.99
N ASN A 43 4.92 7.51 13.94
CA ASN A 43 3.63 7.31 14.61
C ASN A 43 2.46 7.15 13.62
N LEU A 44 2.70 6.60 12.43
CA LEU A 44 1.67 6.30 11.44
C LEU A 44 1.22 4.85 11.54
N TYR A 45 -0.08 4.64 11.37
CA TYR A 45 -0.71 3.33 11.41
C TYR A 45 -1.66 3.17 10.23
N ILE A 46 -1.76 1.96 9.71
CA ILE A 46 -2.73 1.58 8.69
C ILE A 46 -3.65 0.52 9.27
N THR A 47 -4.95 0.69 9.08
CA THR A 47 -5.98 -0.28 9.47
C THR A 47 -6.98 -0.45 8.33
N TYR A 48 -7.76 -1.52 8.40
CA TYR A 48 -8.82 -1.82 7.45
C TYR A 48 -9.97 -2.55 8.14
N THR A 49 -11.11 -2.67 7.47
CA THR A 49 -12.29 -3.38 7.99
C THR A 49 -11.92 -4.78 8.49
N GLN A 50 -12.22 -5.06 9.77
CA GLN A 50 -11.91 -6.33 10.44
C GLN A 50 -10.42 -6.71 10.46
N ALA A 51 -9.51 -5.72 10.40
CA ALA A 51 -8.09 -5.97 10.57
C ALA A 51 -7.83 -6.65 11.93
N PRO A 52 -7.10 -7.77 11.99
CA PRO A 52 -6.77 -8.44 13.25
C PRO A 52 -5.81 -7.59 14.10
N GLN A 53 -5.02 -6.74 13.45
CA GLN A 53 -4.10 -5.80 14.07
C GLN A 53 -3.82 -4.64 13.11
N ASP A 54 -3.59 -3.46 13.69
CA ASP A 54 -3.16 -2.29 12.94
C ASP A 54 -1.69 -2.39 12.54
N LYS A 55 -1.38 -2.02 11.31
CA LYS A 55 -0.01 -2.03 10.80
C LYS A 55 0.69 -0.73 11.13
N LYS A 56 1.59 -0.75 12.11
CA LYS A 56 2.48 0.37 12.41
C LYS A 56 3.52 0.57 11.30
N ILE A 57 3.73 1.82 10.89
CA ILE A 57 4.82 2.25 10.01
C ILE A 57 5.96 2.74 10.91
N LEU A 58 7.11 2.06 10.84
CA LEU A 58 8.18 2.22 11.83
C LEU A 58 8.86 3.59 11.79
N LYS A 59 9.33 4.02 10.60
CA LYS A 59 10.01 5.30 10.42
C LYS A 59 9.97 5.72 8.96
N ILE A 60 9.69 6.99 8.71
CA ILE A 60 9.89 7.65 7.43
C ILE A 60 10.73 8.89 7.69
N ASP A 61 11.99 8.86 7.26
CA ASP A 61 12.88 10.02 7.38
C ASP A 61 12.30 11.24 6.63
N SER A 62 12.79 12.43 6.99
CA SER A 62 12.46 13.65 6.26
C SER A 62 12.76 13.50 4.76
N ASN A 63 11.88 14.02 3.91
CA ASN A 63 12.02 13.98 2.45
C ASN A 63 12.11 12.56 1.84
N ALA A 64 11.82 11.50 2.62
CA ALA A 64 11.92 10.11 2.20
C ALA A 64 10.59 9.51 1.73
N LYS A 65 10.68 8.31 1.15
CA LYS A 65 9.53 7.51 0.71
C LYS A 65 9.50 6.18 1.46
N TYR A 66 8.30 5.70 1.72
CA TYR A 66 8.02 4.40 2.29
C TYR A 66 6.99 3.67 1.43
N SER A 67 7.16 2.36 1.25
CA SER A 67 6.23 1.54 0.48
C SER A 67 5.89 0.30 1.26
N ILE A 68 4.61 -0.05 1.30
CA ILE A 68 4.12 -1.25 1.97
C ILE A 68 3.02 -1.90 1.14
N ASN A 69 3.00 -3.23 1.11
CA ASN A 69 1.88 -3.98 0.60
C ASN A 69 0.98 -4.40 1.77
N ILE A 70 -0.31 -4.09 1.69
CA ILE A 70 -1.32 -4.52 2.65
C ILE A 70 -2.25 -5.50 1.95
N ILE A 71 -2.30 -6.73 2.45
CA ILE A 71 -3.21 -7.76 1.96
C ILE A 71 -4.30 -7.91 3.03
N PRO A 72 -5.53 -7.45 2.78
CA PRO A 72 -6.65 -7.71 3.69
C PRO A 72 -6.85 -9.20 3.92
N ASP A 73 -7.41 -9.55 5.07
CA ASP A 73 -7.72 -10.96 5.37
C ASP A 73 -8.74 -11.51 4.36
N LYS A 74 -8.65 -12.82 4.07
CA LYS A 74 -9.59 -13.51 3.17
C LYS A 74 -11.02 -13.52 3.70
N SER A 75 -11.24 -13.24 4.99
CA SER A 75 -12.58 -13.08 5.59
C SER A 75 -13.22 -11.72 5.30
N VAL A 76 -12.48 -10.75 4.77
CA VAL A 76 -13.00 -9.42 4.42
C VAL A 76 -13.66 -9.51 3.04
N ASP A 77 -14.99 -9.64 3.02
CA ASP A 77 -15.76 -9.60 1.78
C ASP A 77 -15.85 -8.19 1.21
N GLU A 78 -16.14 -7.21 2.07
CA GLU A 78 -16.14 -5.78 1.77
C GLU A 78 -15.43 -4.99 2.86
N GLY A 79 -14.73 -3.92 2.49
CA GLY A 79 -14.04 -3.11 3.46
C GLY A 79 -13.58 -1.73 3.00
N GLU A 80 -13.04 -0.98 3.94
CA GLU A 80 -12.38 0.29 3.73
C GLU A 80 -11.00 0.26 4.40
N MET A 81 -10.11 1.16 3.98
CA MET A 81 -8.76 1.28 4.50
C MET A 81 -8.47 2.70 4.94
N ARG A 82 -7.88 2.84 6.13
CA ARG A 82 -7.58 4.13 6.72
C ARG A 82 -6.12 4.18 7.15
N LEU A 83 -5.55 5.38 7.08
CA LEU A 83 -4.32 5.73 7.77
C LEU A 83 -4.67 6.63 8.94
N TYR A 84 -4.03 6.42 10.09
CA TYR A 84 -4.22 7.27 11.26
C TYR A 84 -2.90 7.52 11.99
N TYR A 85 -2.89 8.57 12.82
CA TYR A 85 -1.80 8.92 13.72
C TYR A 85 -2.36 9.66 14.93
N PHE A 86 -1.51 9.89 15.94
CA PHE A 86 -1.80 10.74 17.08
C PHE A 86 -0.92 11.98 17.01
N ASP A 87 -1.50 13.16 17.19
CA ASP A 87 -0.75 14.41 17.29
C ASP A 87 -0.02 14.53 18.65
N ASN A 88 0.69 15.63 18.87
CA ASN A 88 1.46 15.86 20.10
C ASN A 88 0.56 15.96 21.35
N ASN A 89 -0.74 16.21 21.17
CA ASN A 89 -1.74 16.27 22.24
C ASN A 89 -2.45 14.93 22.47
N GLY A 90 -2.05 13.87 21.75
CA GLY A 90 -2.68 12.55 21.84
C GLY A 90 -4.04 12.46 21.12
N LYS A 91 -4.41 13.44 20.30
CA LYS A 91 -5.65 13.38 19.52
C LYS A 91 -5.44 12.51 18.28
N LYS A 92 -6.35 11.55 18.07
CA LYS A 92 -6.35 10.67 16.88
C LYS A 92 -6.83 11.44 15.66
N HIS A 93 -6.03 11.42 14.60
CA HIS A 93 -6.36 11.92 13.28
C HIS A 93 -6.39 10.76 12.29
N GLN A 94 -7.35 10.78 11.36
CA GLN A 94 -7.55 9.68 10.41
C GLN A 94 -7.85 10.22 9.01
N ILE A 95 -7.37 9.51 8.00
CA ILE A 95 -7.64 9.76 6.59
C ILE A 95 -8.04 8.45 5.90
N THR A 96 -8.99 8.54 4.97
CA THR A 96 -9.38 7.41 4.13
C THR A 96 -8.33 7.21 3.04
N LEU A 97 -7.79 6.00 2.94
CA LEU A 97 -6.91 5.58 1.85
C LEU A 97 -7.69 4.92 0.71
N VAL A 98 -8.65 4.07 1.07
CA VAL A 98 -9.55 3.36 0.15
C VAL A 98 -10.95 3.37 0.79
N GLY A 99 -11.92 3.98 0.11
CA GLY A 99 -13.28 4.13 0.66
C GLY A 99 -14.13 2.87 0.58
N TYR A 100 -13.84 1.99 -0.38
CA TYR A 100 -14.49 0.70 -0.55
C TYR A 100 -13.58 -0.24 -1.34
N PHE A 101 -13.51 -1.50 -0.94
CA PHE A 101 -12.90 -2.59 -1.69
C PHE A 101 -13.58 -3.92 -1.38
N GLU A 102 -13.56 -4.82 -2.34
CA GLU A 102 -13.98 -6.20 -2.18
C GLU A 102 -12.78 -7.13 -1.93
N LYS A 103 -13.05 -8.37 -1.56
CA LYS A 103 -12.04 -9.42 -1.47
C LYS A 103 -11.23 -9.58 -2.76
N GLY A 104 -9.90 -9.70 -2.62
CA GLY A 104 -9.00 -9.92 -3.75
C GLY A 104 -8.69 -8.66 -4.57
N TYR A 105 -9.19 -7.49 -4.16
CA TYR A 105 -8.93 -6.23 -4.85
C TYR A 105 -7.44 -5.89 -4.88
N ILE A 106 -7.03 -5.26 -5.99
CA ILE A 106 -5.66 -4.83 -6.23
C ILE A 106 -5.67 -3.32 -6.42
N GLY A 107 -5.06 -2.57 -5.51
CA GLY A 107 -5.08 -1.11 -5.56
C GLY A 107 -3.71 -0.48 -5.36
N ARG A 108 -3.56 0.77 -5.84
CA ARG A 108 -2.39 1.60 -5.52
C ARG A 108 -2.82 2.92 -4.91
N VAL A 109 -2.30 3.18 -3.71
CA VAL A 109 -2.56 4.43 -3.00
C VAL A 109 -1.25 5.20 -2.85
N SER A 110 -1.25 6.46 -3.26
CA SER A 110 -0.15 7.39 -3.05
C SER A 110 -0.57 8.43 -2.01
N VAL A 111 0.17 8.48 -0.91
CA VAL A 111 -0.02 9.43 0.18
C VAL A 111 1.18 10.37 0.20
N THR A 112 0.93 11.68 0.19
CA THR A 112 1.96 12.70 0.40
C THR A 112 1.66 13.46 1.68
N ILE A 113 2.58 13.41 2.63
CA ILE A 113 2.58 14.23 3.84
C ILE A 113 3.26 15.53 3.48
N LYS A 114 2.46 16.60 3.32
CA LYS A 114 2.93 17.89 2.81
C LYS A 114 3.68 18.70 3.85
N SER A 115 3.19 18.71 5.08
CA SER A 115 3.71 19.52 6.18
C SER A 115 3.21 18.95 7.50
N ILE A 116 3.91 19.28 8.58
CA ILE A 116 3.53 18.99 9.96
C ILE A 116 3.58 20.33 10.72
N ASN A 117 2.53 20.68 11.45
CA ASN A 117 2.54 21.89 12.28
C ASN A 117 3.17 21.61 13.66
N GLU A 118 3.32 22.66 14.48
CA GLU A 118 3.92 22.57 15.83
C GLU A 118 3.16 21.62 16.77
N ASN A 119 1.86 21.44 16.55
CA ASN A 119 1.02 20.52 17.31
C ASN A 119 1.15 19.06 16.84
N GLY A 120 1.94 18.78 15.80
CA GLY A 120 2.07 17.45 15.22
C GLY A 120 0.93 17.07 14.26
N GLU A 121 0.05 18.01 13.89
CA GLU A 121 -0.98 17.76 12.88
C GLU A 121 -0.38 17.78 11.47
N MET A 122 -0.69 16.75 10.70
CA MET A 122 -0.13 16.52 9.38
C MET A 122 -1.14 16.88 8.29
N LYS A 123 -0.69 17.58 7.24
CA LYS A 123 -1.50 17.82 6.04
C LYS A 123 -1.20 16.76 4.98
N PHE A 124 -2.24 16.09 4.51
CA PHE A 124 -2.10 15.01 3.52
C PHE A 124 -2.61 15.41 2.14
N LYS A 125 -2.07 14.77 1.11
CA LYS A 125 -2.70 14.59 -0.20
C LYS A 125 -2.74 13.10 -0.49
N VAL A 126 -3.94 12.58 -0.74
CA VAL A 126 -4.16 11.18 -1.11
C VAL A 126 -4.58 11.13 -2.56
N ASN A 127 -3.92 10.28 -3.34
CA ASN A 127 -4.36 9.90 -4.68
C ASN A 127 -4.48 8.37 -4.69
N SER A 128 -5.70 7.88 -4.81
CA SER A 128 -5.99 6.45 -5.02
C SER A 128 -6.26 6.22 -6.50
N ASN A 129 -5.48 5.32 -7.11
CA ASN A 129 -5.85 4.72 -8.38
C ASN A 129 -6.31 3.30 -8.06
N ASN A 130 -7.62 3.14 -8.05
CA ASN A 130 -8.32 1.87 -7.90
C ASN A 130 -8.71 1.40 -9.30
#